data_AF-A0A815S9X1-F1
#
_entry.id   AF-A0A815S9X1-F1
#
_cell.length_a   1.000
_cell.length_b   1.000
_cell.length_c   1.000
_cell.angle_alpha   90.00
_cell.angle_beta   90.00
_cell.angle_gamma   90.00
#
_symmetry.space_group_name_H-M   'P 1'
#
loop_
_entity.id
_entity.type
_entity.pdbx_description
1 polymer ?
#
loop_
_entity_poly.entity_id
_entity_poly.type
_entity_poly.pdbx_seq_one_letter_code
_entity_poly.pdbx_strand_id
1 'polypeptide(L)'
;MSFEEKGRHNIAKKRRESLSKLEELQQLIDKIRVLGRPQTTENLEELRAILASGLSKRDVSDENELKEEIIKKKQEIENLQKQGKYKTVIKRQESLSTLEQLLELIDKIKALESIQSIDNLEELKTSLLKGLLEHDINDEKELEEEIIKRKQEIEILSNKGKHKVAEKRRNSLLALEELQVLNNKIKTLESSNLNMSNEIFHDAGIIISDRQEDDTITKERVTNLYNDFSLMPPCSEKSLINLLFLIALKLNDDKTGVSENNILRDDEIAKELQCFKEQLKIEELESTQIENFIGTVSVNIKDQNWKSAFSTLEKILKLIRPLNIPELFRLFEKVDETAHLIKGEDIILLLGGTGAGKSTTIHFLGGSLLKEIKVTGLNHIHPVRIKNPDLKKITTTPFARSQTQCITPVRIYFRDVGGSYNESIILCDTPGFEDTHGPEVDIANGIGIVKAIKG
;
A
#
# COMPACT_ATOMS: atom_id res chain seq x y z
N MET A 1 19.35 50.82 -17.19
CA MET A 1 20.67 51.10 -16.59
C MET A 1 20.90 50.20 -15.38
N SER A 2 21.95 49.38 -15.39
CA SER A 2 22.34 48.50 -14.28
C SER A 2 22.71 49.33 -13.04
N PHE A 3 22.70 48.73 -11.84
CA PHE A 3 23.14 49.44 -10.63
C PHE A 3 24.62 49.87 -10.68
N GLU A 4 25.41 49.25 -11.57
CA GLU A 4 26.80 49.62 -11.82
C GLU A 4 26.91 50.87 -12.68
N GLU A 5 26.05 51.03 -13.68
CA GLU A 5 25.98 52.24 -14.51
C GLU A 5 25.52 53.47 -13.73
N LYS A 6 24.95 53.28 -12.54
CA LYS A 6 24.57 54.35 -11.60
C LYS A 6 25.56 54.55 -10.44
N GLY A 7 26.74 53.95 -10.48
CA GLY A 7 27.79 54.09 -9.47
C GLY A 7 27.44 53.47 -8.10
N ARG A 8 26.42 52.61 -8.00
CA ARG A 8 25.95 52.00 -6.74
C ARG A 8 26.55 50.60 -6.54
N HIS A 9 27.88 50.53 -6.55
CA HIS A 9 28.64 49.28 -6.52
C HIS A 9 28.32 48.37 -5.32
N ASN A 10 28.10 48.94 -4.12
CA ASN A 10 27.76 48.15 -2.93
C ASN A 10 26.39 47.46 -3.02
N ILE A 11 25.41 48.09 -3.68
CA ILE A 11 24.07 47.52 -3.88
C ILE A 11 24.12 46.44 -4.97
N ALA A 12 24.89 46.68 -6.04
CA ALA A 12 25.13 45.70 -7.09
C ALA A 12 25.81 44.44 -6.53
N LYS A 13 26.83 44.60 -5.67
CA LYS A 13 27.54 43.50 -5.01
C LYS A 13 26.61 42.65 -4.13
N LYS A 14 25.85 43.27 -3.22
CA LYS A 14 24.86 42.56 -2.37
C LYS A 14 23.80 41.83 -3.19
N ARG A 15 23.37 42.39 -4.33
CA ARG A 15 22.41 41.74 -5.22
C ARG A 15 23.02 40.57 -5.98
N ARG A 16 24.27 40.65 -6.45
CA ARG A 16 24.97 39.51 -7.05
C ARG A 16 25.15 38.36 -6.07
N GLU A 17 25.54 38.65 -4.83
CA GLU A 17 25.64 37.63 -3.77
C GLU A 17 24.28 36.98 -3.47
N SER A 18 23.21 37.76 -3.45
CA SER A 18 21.85 37.23 -3.26
C SER A 18 21.37 36.39 -4.45
N LEU A 19 21.70 36.80 -5.68
CA LEU A 19 21.33 36.07 -6.90
C LEU A 19 22.08 34.74 -7.00
N SER A 20 23.38 34.74 -6.70
CA SER A 20 24.22 33.53 -6.67
C SER A 20 23.71 32.51 -5.64
N LYS A 21 23.29 32.97 -4.44
CA LYS A 21 22.65 32.09 -3.44
C LYS A 21 21.33 31.49 -3.94
N LEU A 22 20.55 32.25 -4.71
CA LEU A 22 19.29 31.76 -5.30
C LEU A 22 19.53 30.77 -6.44
N GLU A 23 20.53 31.02 -7.29
CA GLU A 23 20.91 30.10 -8.38
C GLU A 23 21.44 28.76 -7.84
N GLU A 24 22.25 28.78 -6.77
CA GLU A 24 22.68 27.56 -6.10
C GLU A 24 21.52 26.80 -5.43
N LEU A 25 20.56 27.53 -4.84
CA LEU A 25 19.36 26.92 -4.27
C LEU A 25 18.48 26.32 -5.37
N GLN A 26 18.34 26.98 -6.52
CA GLN A 26 17.61 26.45 -7.66
C GLN A 26 18.27 25.17 -8.20
N GLN A 27 19.61 25.11 -8.26
CA GLN A 27 20.34 23.90 -8.62
C GLN A 27 20.13 22.76 -7.61
N LEU A 28 20.05 23.06 -6.32
CA LEU A 28 19.68 22.09 -5.28
C LEU A 28 18.24 21.58 -5.48
N ILE A 29 17.29 22.47 -5.78
CA ILE A 29 15.89 22.12 -6.05
C ILE A 29 15.77 21.23 -7.30
N ASP A 30 16.52 21.55 -8.35
CA ASP A 30 16.52 20.76 -9.58
C ASP A 30 17.16 19.38 -9.34
N LYS A 31 18.20 19.28 -8.50
CA LYS A 31 18.73 17.98 -8.03
C LYS A 31 17.69 17.19 -7.23
N ILE A 32 16.97 17.83 -6.29
CA ILE A 32 15.88 17.19 -5.52
C ILE A 32 14.80 16.65 -6.47
N ARG A 33 14.45 17.39 -7.52
CA ARG A 33 13.47 16.95 -8.52
C ARG A 33 13.96 15.77 -9.36
N VAL A 34 15.25 15.74 -9.71
CA VAL A 34 15.87 14.64 -10.46
C VAL A 34 15.98 13.37 -9.61
N LEU A 35 16.20 13.50 -8.29
CA LEU A 35 16.22 12.40 -7.32
C LEU A 35 14.81 11.86 -6.99
N GLY A 36 13.81 12.16 -7.82
CA GLY A 36 12.38 11.88 -7.64
C GLY A 36 11.94 10.41 -7.62
N ARG A 37 12.71 9.52 -6.97
CA ARG A 37 12.30 8.28 -6.28
C ARG A 37 13.55 7.64 -5.64
N PRO A 38 13.80 7.89 -4.34
CA PRO A 38 14.88 7.21 -3.62
C PRO A 38 14.46 5.75 -3.39
N GLN A 39 15.26 4.80 -3.88
CA GLN A 39 15.02 3.35 -3.75
C GLN A 39 16.17 2.59 -3.06
N THR A 40 17.14 3.31 -2.49
CA THR A 40 18.30 2.70 -1.80
C THR A 40 18.73 3.54 -0.61
N THR A 41 19.40 2.91 0.37
CA THR A 41 20.06 3.57 1.51
C THR A 41 21.04 4.67 1.08
N GLU A 42 21.66 4.53 -0.09
CA GLU A 42 22.55 5.52 -0.72
C GLU A 42 21.82 6.85 -1.03
N ASN A 43 20.52 6.82 -1.30
CA ASN A 43 19.72 8.02 -1.53
C ASN A 43 19.35 8.77 -0.22
N LEU A 44 19.29 8.08 0.92
CA LEU A 44 18.90 8.71 2.19
C LEU A 44 19.99 9.68 2.68
N GLU A 45 21.25 9.25 2.60
CA GLU A 45 22.40 10.09 2.98
C GLU A 45 22.56 11.30 2.06
N GLU A 46 22.29 11.15 0.76
CA GLU A 46 22.29 12.29 -0.18
C GLU A 46 21.18 13.29 0.16
N LEU A 47 19.96 12.82 0.48
CA LEU A 47 18.85 13.69 0.89
C LEU A 47 19.14 14.40 2.22
N ARG A 48 19.76 13.72 3.19
CA ARG A 48 20.22 14.32 4.45
C ARG A 48 21.27 15.40 4.21
N ALA A 49 22.23 15.17 3.33
CA ALA A 49 23.25 16.16 2.97
C ALA A 49 22.63 17.39 2.29
N ILE A 50 21.65 17.19 1.41
CA ILE A 50 20.88 18.26 0.76
C ILE A 50 20.09 19.07 1.80
N LEU A 51 19.40 18.39 2.72
CA LEU A 51 18.63 19.04 3.80
C LEU A 51 19.55 19.86 4.71
N ALA A 52 20.66 19.29 5.17
CA ALA A 52 21.63 19.96 6.03
C ALA A 52 22.23 21.21 5.35
N SER A 53 22.54 21.12 4.04
CA SER A 53 22.98 22.27 3.26
C SER A 53 21.91 23.36 3.15
N GLY A 54 20.66 22.96 2.91
CA GLY A 54 19.51 23.87 2.81
C GLY A 54 19.21 24.61 4.11
N LEU A 55 19.20 23.90 5.23
CA LEU A 55 18.98 24.44 6.58
C LEU A 55 20.11 25.41 6.99
N SER A 56 21.37 25.01 6.80
CA SER A 56 22.53 25.87 7.10
C SER A 56 22.52 27.18 6.30
N LYS A 57 22.13 27.16 5.01
CA LYS A 57 22.02 28.38 4.19
C LYS A 57 20.94 29.35 4.68
N ARG A 58 19.97 28.87 5.46
CA ARG A 58 18.84 29.65 5.99
C ARG A 58 18.99 30.03 7.45
N ASP A 59 20.07 29.60 8.10
CA ASP A 59 20.30 29.82 9.53
C ASP A 59 19.15 29.23 10.39
N VAL A 60 18.67 28.05 9.97
CA VAL A 60 17.63 27.29 10.65
C VAL A 60 18.26 25.98 11.13
N SER A 61 18.07 25.64 12.40
CA SER A 61 18.74 24.51 13.05
C SER A 61 17.91 23.22 13.05
N ASP A 62 16.59 23.32 13.10
CA ASP A 62 15.70 22.16 13.15
C ASP A 62 14.34 22.38 12.44
N GLU A 63 13.50 21.34 12.43
CA GLU A 63 12.17 21.35 11.81
C GLU A 63 11.20 22.33 12.45
N ASN A 64 11.26 22.51 13.76
CA ASN A 64 10.34 23.40 14.48
C ASN A 64 10.65 24.86 14.12
N GLU A 65 11.94 25.22 14.13
CA GLU A 65 12.41 26.53 13.70
C GLU A 65 12.07 26.78 12.21
N LEU A 66 12.13 25.75 11.36
CA LEU A 66 11.69 25.85 9.97
C LEU A 66 10.19 26.14 9.85
N LYS A 67 9.34 25.40 10.60
CA LYS A 67 7.88 25.60 10.65
C LYS A 67 7.55 27.02 11.12
N GLU A 68 8.21 27.50 12.17
CA GLU A 68 8.02 28.87 12.69
C GLU A 68 8.41 29.94 11.66
N GLU A 69 9.54 29.79 10.97
CA GLU A 69 9.97 30.75 9.96
C GLU A 69 9.03 30.75 8.74
N ILE A 70 8.47 29.59 8.35
CA ILE A 70 7.42 29.49 7.32
C ILE A 70 6.18 30.29 7.72
N ILE A 71 5.69 30.12 8.97
CA ILE A 71 4.52 30.83 9.48
C ILE A 71 4.76 32.35 9.47
N LYS A 72 5.92 32.78 9.97
CA LYS A 72 6.32 34.19 10.00
C LYS A 72 6.40 34.79 8.59
N LYS A 73 6.92 34.04 7.61
CA LYS A 73 7.00 34.47 6.21
C LYS A 73 5.63 34.58 5.56
N LYS A 74 4.71 33.65 5.84
CA LYS A 74 3.31 33.72 5.37
C LYS A 74 2.62 34.99 5.87
N GLN A 75 2.77 35.30 7.16
CA GLN A 75 2.22 36.53 7.76
C GLN A 75 2.84 37.80 7.17
N GLU A 76 4.16 37.81 6.93
CA GLU A 76 4.85 38.95 6.28
C GLU A 76 4.30 39.20 4.87
N ILE A 77 4.09 38.13 4.09
CA ILE A 77 3.53 38.19 2.74
C ILE A 77 2.10 38.77 2.76
N GLU A 78 1.25 38.28 3.66
CA GLU A 78 -0.13 38.75 3.79
C GLU A 78 -0.20 40.25 4.12
N ASN A 79 0.66 40.71 5.03
CA ASN A 79 0.76 42.13 5.39
C ASN A 79 1.25 42.99 4.21
N LEU A 80 2.20 42.50 3.42
CA LEU A 80 2.69 43.20 2.22
C LEU A 80 1.64 43.25 1.10
N GLN A 81 0.81 42.21 0.97
CA GLN A 81 -0.33 42.19 0.05
C GLN A 81 -1.38 43.25 0.45
N LYS A 82 -1.74 43.34 1.73
CA LYS A 82 -2.64 44.38 2.27
C LYS A 82 -2.12 45.80 2.00
N GLN A 83 -0.81 45.98 1.95
CA GLN A 83 -0.15 47.26 1.64
C GLN A 83 0.04 47.54 0.14
N GLY A 84 -0.43 46.65 -0.76
CA GLY A 84 -0.29 46.82 -2.21
C GLY A 84 1.14 46.70 -2.74
N LYS A 85 2.08 46.10 -1.99
CA LYS A 85 3.51 46.01 -2.35
C LYS A 85 3.84 44.76 -3.17
N TYR A 86 3.17 44.57 -4.31
CA TYR A 86 3.22 43.33 -5.10
C TYR A 86 4.61 42.88 -5.54
N LYS A 87 5.51 43.81 -5.94
CA LYS A 87 6.88 43.45 -6.33
C LYS A 87 7.69 42.84 -5.18
N THR A 88 7.41 43.23 -3.94
CA THR A 88 8.07 42.67 -2.75
C THR A 88 7.44 41.33 -2.37
N VAL A 89 6.12 41.19 -2.56
CA VAL A 89 5.38 39.93 -2.34
C VAL A 89 5.96 38.80 -3.18
N ILE A 90 6.18 39.01 -4.49
CA ILE A 90 6.72 37.97 -5.40
C ILE A 90 8.07 37.44 -4.89
N LYS A 91 8.99 38.34 -4.51
CA LYS A 91 10.30 37.94 -3.97
C LYS A 91 10.21 37.18 -2.65
N ARG A 92 9.22 37.52 -1.81
CA ARG A 92 9.00 36.82 -0.54
C ARG A 92 8.34 35.46 -0.76
N GLN A 93 7.46 35.33 -1.76
CA GLN A 93 6.86 34.06 -2.17
C GLN A 93 7.89 33.07 -2.69
N GLU A 94 8.87 33.52 -3.50
CA GLU A 94 9.99 32.66 -3.92
C GLU A 94 10.75 32.10 -2.71
N SER A 95 11.05 32.97 -1.72
CA SER A 95 11.72 32.52 -0.50
C SER A 95 10.86 31.58 0.35
N LEU A 96 9.54 31.79 0.41
CA LEU A 96 8.62 30.91 1.11
C LEU A 96 8.58 29.53 0.46
N SER A 97 8.48 29.49 -0.88
CA SER A 97 8.45 28.24 -1.65
C SER A 97 9.68 27.37 -1.37
N THR A 98 10.87 27.97 -1.24
CA THR A 98 12.07 27.21 -0.88
C THR A 98 12.04 26.62 0.54
N LEU A 99 11.40 27.30 1.50
CA LEU A 99 11.26 26.78 2.88
C LEU A 99 10.25 25.62 2.92
N GLU A 100 9.14 25.76 2.19
CA GLU A 100 8.13 24.70 2.07
C GLU A 100 8.71 23.44 1.40
N GLN A 101 9.61 23.60 0.43
CA GLN A 101 10.33 22.46 -0.18
C GLN A 101 11.30 21.77 0.79
N LEU A 102 11.94 22.51 1.71
CA LEU A 102 12.77 21.90 2.75
C LEU A 102 11.91 21.12 3.75
N LEU A 103 10.72 21.62 4.08
CA LEU A 103 9.78 20.90 4.94
C LEU A 103 9.29 19.60 4.27
N GLU A 104 8.94 19.66 2.98
CA GLU A 104 8.57 18.47 2.21
C GLU A 104 9.73 17.45 2.13
N LEU A 105 10.98 17.91 2.12
CA LEU A 105 12.16 17.04 2.14
C LEU A 105 12.33 16.33 3.49
N ILE A 106 12.07 17.02 4.61
CA ILE A 106 12.06 16.42 5.96
C ILE A 106 11.02 15.30 6.02
N ASP A 107 9.80 15.57 5.54
CA ASP A 107 8.72 14.59 5.51
C ASP A 107 9.09 13.35 4.68
N LYS A 108 9.73 13.54 3.51
CA LYS A 108 10.24 12.44 2.69
C LYS A 108 11.32 11.63 3.38
N ILE A 109 12.25 12.27 4.09
CA ILE A 109 13.30 11.56 4.85
C ILE A 109 12.68 10.71 5.96
N LYS A 110 11.75 11.26 6.74
CA LYS A 110 11.03 10.51 7.78
C LYS A 110 10.28 9.30 7.22
N ALA A 111 9.62 9.45 6.07
CA ALA A 111 8.93 8.36 5.40
C ALA A 111 9.89 7.26 4.90
N LEU A 112 11.12 7.61 4.51
CA LEU A 112 12.12 6.60 4.11
C LEU A 112 12.74 5.90 5.31
N GLU A 113 12.95 6.61 6.40
CA GLU A 113 13.42 6.04 7.66
C GLU A 113 12.41 5.03 8.24
N SER A 114 11.11 5.29 8.08
CA SER A 114 10.07 4.33 8.46
C SER A 114 10.01 3.11 7.55
N ILE A 115 10.26 3.25 6.25
CA ILE A 115 10.36 2.09 5.33
C ILE A 115 11.58 1.23 5.68
N GLN A 116 12.74 1.86 5.96
CA GLN A 116 13.95 1.14 6.33
C GLN A 116 13.78 0.39 7.67
N SER A 117 13.01 0.93 8.62
CA SER A 117 12.71 0.22 9.87
C SER A 117 11.82 -1.01 9.64
N ILE A 118 10.93 -0.98 8.65
CA ILE A 118 10.05 -2.10 8.26
C ILE A 118 10.84 -3.21 7.55
N ASP A 119 11.72 -2.88 6.59
CA ASP A 119 12.52 -3.89 5.89
C ASP A 119 13.42 -4.67 6.87
N ASN A 120 14.02 -3.95 7.84
CA ASN A 120 14.78 -4.58 8.92
C ASN A 120 13.89 -5.46 9.82
N LEU A 121 12.62 -5.10 10.02
CA LEU A 121 11.70 -5.87 10.84
C LEU A 121 11.35 -7.21 10.18
N GLU A 122 11.09 -7.23 8.88
CA GLU A 122 10.78 -8.45 8.12
C GLU A 122 11.99 -9.40 8.05
N GLU A 123 13.20 -8.86 7.90
CA GLU A 123 14.44 -9.66 7.96
C GLU A 123 14.63 -10.31 9.35
N LEU A 124 14.38 -9.55 10.42
CA LEU A 124 14.43 -10.07 11.79
C LEU A 124 13.35 -11.14 12.03
N LYS A 125 12.12 -10.95 11.53
CA LYS A 125 11.04 -11.94 11.60
C LYS A 125 11.38 -13.23 10.87
N THR A 126 11.93 -13.11 9.66
CA THR A 126 12.39 -14.26 8.87
C THR A 126 13.49 -15.02 9.61
N SER A 127 14.45 -14.30 10.21
CA SER A 127 15.52 -14.88 11.01
C SER A 127 14.99 -15.59 12.26
N LEU A 128 14.00 -15.01 12.94
CA LEU A 128 13.34 -15.62 14.10
C LEU A 128 12.60 -16.89 13.70
N LEU A 129 11.78 -16.86 12.65
CA LEU A 129 11.04 -18.02 12.15
C LEU A 129 11.97 -19.17 11.78
N LYS A 130 13.08 -18.86 11.09
CA LYS A 130 14.09 -19.86 10.76
C LYS A 130 14.69 -20.51 12.01
N GLY A 131 15.05 -19.71 13.01
CA GLY A 131 15.59 -20.22 14.27
C GLY A 131 14.60 -21.06 15.09
N LEU A 132 13.32 -20.66 15.11
CA LEU A 132 12.25 -21.44 15.74
C LEU A 132 12.06 -22.80 15.07
N LEU A 133 12.05 -22.84 13.73
CA LEU A 133 11.95 -24.07 12.95
C LEU A 133 13.16 -25.01 13.15
N GLU A 134 14.38 -24.48 13.26
CA GLU A 134 15.59 -25.29 13.55
C GLU A 134 15.53 -25.98 14.93
N HIS A 135 14.66 -25.53 15.81
CA HIS A 135 14.46 -26.06 17.15
C HIS A 135 13.10 -26.76 17.37
N ASP A 136 12.32 -26.96 16.31
CA ASP A 136 10.96 -27.54 16.36
C ASP A 136 10.01 -26.78 17.31
N ILE A 137 10.13 -25.45 17.37
CA ILE A 137 9.31 -24.57 18.20
C ILE A 137 8.30 -23.84 17.32
N ASN A 138 7.01 -23.89 17.66
CA ASN A 138 5.94 -23.35 16.82
C ASN A 138 5.53 -21.93 17.19
N ASP A 139 5.67 -21.56 18.46
CA ASP A 139 5.27 -20.24 18.95
C ASP A 139 6.15 -19.71 20.09
N GLU A 140 5.91 -18.46 20.47
CA GLU A 140 6.64 -17.77 21.53
C GLU A 140 6.48 -18.44 22.90
N LYS A 141 5.29 -18.94 23.21
CA LYS A 141 5.02 -19.55 24.50
C LYS A 141 5.81 -20.85 24.64
N GLU A 142 5.87 -21.63 23.55
CA GLU A 142 6.68 -22.84 23.46
C GLU A 142 8.18 -22.54 23.57
N LEU A 143 8.66 -21.41 23.02
CA LEU A 143 10.03 -20.95 23.21
C LEU A 143 10.35 -20.69 24.69
N GLU A 144 9.49 -19.96 25.40
CA GLU A 144 9.67 -19.68 26.83
C GLU A 144 9.65 -20.96 27.67
N GLU A 145 8.70 -21.85 27.40
CA GLU A 145 8.57 -23.15 28.09
C GLU A 145 9.80 -24.04 27.86
N GLU A 146 10.31 -24.13 26.63
CA GLU A 146 11.51 -24.93 26.31
C GLU A 146 12.78 -24.33 26.93
N ILE A 147 12.92 -23.00 27.01
CA ILE A 147 14.01 -22.33 27.74
C ILE A 147 13.98 -22.72 29.23
N ILE A 148 12.82 -22.65 29.89
CA ILE A 148 12.66 -23.00 31.31
C ILE A 148 13.01 -24.46 31.53
N LYS A 149 12.47 -25.36 30.70
CA LYS A 149 12.73 -26.80 30.76
C LYS A 149 14.22 -27.11 30.60
N ARG A 150 14.91 -26.49 29.65
CA ARG A 150 16.36 -26.68 29.44
C ARG A 150 17.19 -26.18 30.62
N LYS A 151 16.81 -25.07 31.25
CA LYS A 151 17.45 -24.58 32.48
C LYS A 151 17.36 -25.60 33.61
N GLN A 152 16.16 -26.17 33.83
CA GLN A 152 15.95 -27.21 34.84
C GLN A 152 16.74 -28.50 34.54
N GLU A 153 16.77 -28.94 33.28
CA GLU A 153 17.56 -30.11 32.87
C GLU A 153 19.06 -29.94 33.15
N ILE A 154 19.61 -28.77 32.84
CA ILE A 154 21.01 -28.44 33.09
C ILE A 154 21.33 -28.50 34.58
N GLU A 155 20.45 -27.94 35.43
CA GLU A 155 20.60 -27.98 36.88
C GLU A 155 20.62 -29.41 37.42
N ILE A 156 19.65 -30.25 36.99
CA ILE A 156 19.57 -31.66 37.37
C ILE A 156 20.84 -32.42 36.94
N LEU A 157 21.32 -32.19 35.72
CA LEU A 157 22.53 -32.84 35.20
C LEU A 157 23.80 -32.41 35.94
N SER A 158 23.88 -31.13 36.31
CA SER A 158 24.98 -30.59 37.10
C SER A 158 25.02 -31.22 38.49
N ASN A 159 23.87 -31.30 39.17
CA ASN A 159 23.76 -31.92 40.49
C ASN A 159 24.07 -33.43 40.48
N LYS A 160 23.87 -34.10 39.33
CA LYS A 160 24.24 -35.51 39.13
C LYS A 160 25.71 -35.71 38.70
N GLY A 161 26.53 -34.66 38.66
CA GLY A 161 27.94 -34.73 38.27
C GLY A 161 28.18 -34.99 36.77
N LYS A 162 27.15 -34.85 35.91
CA LYS A 162 27.24 -35.10 34.46
C LYS A 162 27.66 -33.85 33.68
N HIS A 163 28.78 -33.24 34.06
CA HIS A 163 29.19 -31.91 33.58
C HIS A 163 29.30 -31.78 32.05
N LYS A 164 29.86 -32.78 31.35
CA LYS A 164 29.99 -32.75 29.87
C LYS A 164 28.64 -32.71 29.15
N VAL A 165 27.63 -33.39 29.69
CA VAL A 165 26.28 -33.41 29.10
C VAL A 165 25.55 -32.10 29.41
N ALA A 166 25.72 -31.59 30.63
CA ALA A 166 25.19 -30.28 31.03
C ALA A 166 25.75 -29.15 30.15
N GLU A 167 27.05 -29.20 29.82
CA GLU A 167 27.71 -28.22 28.96
C GLU A 167 27.15 -28.24 27.52
N LYS A 168 26.96 -29.43 26.92
CA LYS A 168 26.32 -29.54 25.60
C LYS A 168 24.89 -28.96 25.60
N ARG A 169 24.14 -29.18 26.68
CA ARG A 169 22.79 -28.61 26.84
C ARG A 169 22.83 -27.10 27.05
N ARG A 170 23.87 -26.57 27.69
CA ARG A 170 24.08 -25.13 27.88
C ARG A 170 24.28 -24.40 26.55
N ASN A 171 25.03 -24.98 25.60
CA ASN A 171 25.19 -24.39 24.27
C ASN A 171 23.86 -24.34 23.49
N SER A 172 23.02 -25.37 23.63
CA SER A 172 21.67 -25.35 23.05
C SER A 172 20.75 -24.34 23.73
N LEU A 173 20.91 -24.11 25.04
CA LEU A 173 20.16 -23.08 25.76
C LEU A 173 20.55 -21.67 25.28
N LEU A 174 21.84 -21.42 25.04
CA LEU A 174 22.31 -20.12 24.53
C LEU A 174 21.65 -19.74 23.20
N ALA A 175 21.52 -20.68 22.27
CA ALA A 175 20.83 -20.44 20.99
C ALA A 175 19.36 -20.05 21.20
N LEU A 176 18.65 -20.70 22.13
CA LEU A 176 17.26 -20.34 22.45
C LEU A 176 17.16 -18.96 23.12
N GLU A 177 18.11 -18.61 23.99
CA GLU A 177 18.17 -17.28 24.62
C GLU A 177 18.46 -16.17 23.57
N GLU A 178 19.27 -16.44 22.55
CA GLU A 178 19.48 -15.53 21.42
C GLU A 178 18.19 -15.29 20.62
N LEU A 179 17.39 -16.35 20.37
CA LEU A 179 16.08 -16.22 19.74
C LEU A 179 15.10 -15.41 20.60
N GLN A 180 15.14 -15.56 21.92
CA GLN A 180 14.32 -14.77 22.83
C GLN A 180 14.70 -13.27 22.79
N VAL A 181 16.00 -12.96 22.72
CA VAL A 181 16.48 -11.58 22.55
C VAL A 181 16.01 -11.00 21.21
N LEU A 182 16.10 -11.78 20.14
CA LEU A 182 15.63 -11.39 18.81
C LEU A 182 14.12 -11.07 18.80
N ASN A 183 13.31 -11.95 19.42
CA ASN A 183 11.87 -11.76 19.56
C ASN A 183 11.52 -10.48 20.36
N ASN A 184 12.22 -10.23 21.46
CA ASN A 184 12.04 -8.99 22.23
C ASN A 184 12.39 -7.72 21.43
N LYS A 185 13.43 -7.79 20.59
CA LYS A 185 13.81 -6.71 19.69
C LYS A 185 12.72 -6.42 18.65
N ILE A 186 12.12 -7.47 18.07
CA ILE A 186 10.98 -7.36 17.15
C ILE A 186 9.81 -6.67 17.84
N LYS A 187 9.41 -7.12 19.05
CA LYS A 187 8.32 -6.49 19.82
C LYS A 187 8.57 -5.01 20.10
N THR A 188 9.81 -4.66 20.44
CA THR A 188 10.20 -3.27 20.68
C THR A 188 10.02 -2.45 19.40
N LEU A 189 10.52 -2.93 18.26
CA LEU A 189 10.36 -2.28 16.96
C LEU A 189 8.89 -2.18 16.52
N GLU A 190 8.08 -3.21 16.74
CA GLU A 190 6.64 -3.18 16.46
C GLU A 190 5.93 -2.12 17.29
N SER A 191 6.23 -2.04 18.59
CA SER A 191 5.67 -1.00 19.47
C SER A 191 6.11 0.42 19.09
N SER A 192 7.37 0.59 18.67
CA SER A 192 7.88 1.86 18.17
C SER A 192 7.24 2.25 16.84
N ASN A 193 7.05 1.30 15.91
CA ASN A 193 6.36 1.53 14.64
C ASN A 193 4.88 1.85 14.85
N LEU A 194 4.20 1.21 15.81
CA LEU A 194 2.83 1.53 16.19
C LEU A 194 2.71 2.97 16.73
N ASN A 195 3.63 3.39 17.59
CA ASN A 195 3.65 4.75 18.13
C ASN A 195 4.01 5.81 17.07
N MET A 196 4.98 5.51 16.20
CA MET A 196 5.42 6.42 15.14
C MET A 196 4.36 6.54 14.03
N SER A 197 3.62 5.47 13.74
CA SER A 197 2.44 5.53 12.88
C SER A 197 1.41 6.50 13.47
N ASN A 198 1.10 6.38 14.77
CA ASN A 198 0.12 7.23 15.44
C ASN A 198 0.52 8.72 15.52
N GLU A 199 1.82 9.05 15.62
CA GLU A 199 2.31 10.44 15.61
C GLU A 199 2.37 11.03 14.19
N ILE A 200 2.74 10.25 13.17
CA ILE A 200 2.76 10.72 11.77
C ILE A 200 1.33 10.97 11.23
N PHE A 201 0.33 10.20 11.69
CA PHE A 201 -1.06 10.38 11.28
C PHE A 201 -1.71 11.69 11.77
N HIS A 202 -1.13 12.36 12.77
CA HIS A 202 -1.73 13.55 13.36
C HIS A 202 -1.20 14.90 12.81
N ASP A 203 0.01 14.96 12.24
CA ASP A 203 0.65 16.25 11.90
C ASP A 203 1.29 16.35 10.49
N ALA A 204 1.29 15.27 9.71
CA ALA A 204 1.69 15.34 8.31
C ALA A 204 0.64 14.61 7.47
N GLY A 205 -0.02 15.33 6.56
CA GLY A 205 -0.94 14.77 5.56
C GLY A 205 -0.22 13.91 4.51
N ILE A 206 0.58 12.95 4.97
CA ILE A 206 1.37 12.03 4.17
C ILE A 206 0.49 10.81 3.90
N ILE A 207 0.05 10.72 2.66
CA ILE A 207 -0.54 9.53 2.05
C ILE A 207 0.52 8.44 2.11
N ILE A 208 0.39 7.51 3.07
CA ILE A 208 1.02 6.21 2.99
C ILE A 208 0.42 5.55 1.76
N SER A 209 1.28 5.28 0.78
CA SER A 209 0.91 4.63 -0.47
C SER A 209 0.68 3.15 -0.22
N ASP A 210 -0.39 2.84 0.48
CA ASP A 210 -1.07 1.57 0.35
C ASP A 210 -2.14 1.77 -0.74
N ARG A 211 -2.04 0.97 -1.80
CA ARG A 211 -2.96 0.94 -2.96
C ARG A 211 -2.88 2.19 -3.85
N GLN A 212 -2.24 2.06 -5.01
CA GLN A 212 -2.86 2.58 -6.23
C GLN A 212 -3.93 1.57 -6.69
N GLU A 213 -4.90 1.27 -5.82
CA GLU A 213 -6.24 0.98 -6.31
C GLU A 213 -6.74 2.33 -6.81
N ASP A 214 -7.38 2.33 -7.97
CA ASP A 214 -8.19 3.46 -8.39
C ASP A 214 -9.05 3.86 -7.17
N ASP A 215 -8.80 5.03 -6.58
CA ASP A 215 -9.41 5.53 -5.34
C ASP A 215 -10.94 5.79 -5.48
N THR A 216 -11.53 5.20 -6.52
CA THR A 216 -12.91 5.29 -6.96
C THR A 216 -13.60 3.97 -6.65
N ILE A 217 -14.52 4.02 -5.68
CA ILE A 217 -15.47 2.93 -5.48
C ILE A 217 -16.29 2.81 -6.77
N THR A 218 -16.11 1.71 -7.50
CA THR A 218 -16.76 1.51 -8.80
C THR A 218 -18.27 1.34 -8.64
N LYS A 219 -19.04 1.68 -9.69
CA LYS A 219 -20.49 1.44 -9.72
C LYS A 219 -20.84 -0.04 -9.55
N GLU A 220 -20.03 -0.92 -10.13
CA GLU A 220 -20.16 -2.36 -9.96
C GLU A 220 -20.04 -2.75 -8.49
N ARG A 221 -19.04 -2.20 -7.78
CA ARG A 221 -18.84 -2.46 -6.36
C ARG A 221 -20.03 -2.00 -5.50
N VAL A 222 -20.58 -0.81 -5.76
CA VAL A 222 -21.80 -0.34 -5.07
C VAL A 222 -22.98 -1.29 -5.32
N THR A 223 -23.15 -1.72 -6.57
CA THR A 223 -24.22 -2.66 -6.97
C THR A 223 -24.07 -4.01 -6.28
N ASN A 224 -22.83 -4.51 -6.20
CA ASN A 224 -22.51 -5.76 -5.51
C ASN A 224 -22.82 -5.68 -4.02
N LEU A 225 -22.41 -4.60 -3.33
CA LEU A 225 -22.75 -4.41 -1.92
C LEU A 225 -24.27 -4.43 -1.70
N TYR A 226 -25.03 -3.72 -2.53
CA TYR A 226 -26.50 -3.70 -2.46
C TYR A 226 -27.10 -5.10 -2.62
N ASN A 227 -26.72 -5.81 -3.68
CA ASN A 227 -27.21 -7.15 -3.94
C ASN A 227 -26.87 -8.10 -2.79
N ASP A 228 -25.64 -8.03 -2.28
CA ASP A 228 -25.16 -8.91 -1.22
C ASP A 228 -26.00 -8.74 0.05
N PHE A 229 -26.22 -7.51 0.55
CA PHE A 229 -27.00 -7.33 1.78
C PHE A 229 -28.52 -7.48 1.60
N SER A 230 -29.04 -7.22 0.39
CA SER A 230 -30.49 -7.20 0.13
C SER A 230 -31.15 -8.57 0.34
N LEU A 231 -30.41 -9.64 0.09
CA LEU A 231 -30.89 -11.03 0.21
C LEU A 231 -30.53 -11.68 1.56
N MET A 232 -29.71 -11.01 2.38
CA MET A 232 -29.26 -11.57 3.66
C MET A 232 -30.34 -11.46 4.76
N PRO A 233 -30.42 -12.45 5.67
CA PRO A 233 -31.19 -12.31 6.90
C PRO A 233 -30.57 -11.24 7.80
N PRO A 234 -31.28 -10.72 8.82
CA PRO A 234 -30.70 -9.83 9.81
C PRO A 234 -29.52 -10.52 10.53
N CYS A 235 -28.30 -10.01 10.31
CA CYS A 235 -27.07 -10.48 10.92
C CYS A 235 -26.00 -9.38 10.90
N SER A 236 -24.88 -9.57 11.60
CA SER A 236 -23.77 -8.62 11.69
C SER A 236 -23.15 -8.35 10.32
N GLU A 237 -22.97 -9.40 9.52
CA GLU A 237 -22.46 -9.33 8.16
C GLU A 237 -23.36 -8.45 7.27
N LYS A 238 -24.69 -8.67 7.31
CA LYS A 238 -25.65 -7.84 6.57
C LYS A 238 -25.53 -6.37 6.95
N SER A 239 -25.53 -6.09 8.25
CA SER A 239 -25.45 -4.71 8.74
C SER A 239 -24.14 -4.05 8.35
N LEU A 240 -23.03 -4.79 8.37
CA LEU A 240 -21.72 -4.30 7.95
C LEU A 240 -21.66 -3.98 6.45
N ILE A 241 -22.17 -4.86 5.59
CA ILE A 241 -22.26 -4.59 4.14
C ILE A 241 -23.17 -3.40 3.88
N ASN A 242 -24.31 -3.31 4.57
CA ASN A 242 -25.22 -2.18 4.42
C ASN A 242 -24.50 -0.87 4.80
N LEU A 243 -23.76 -0.86 5.91
CA LEU A 243 -22.96 0.29 6.32
C LEU A 243 -21.88 0.66 5.27
N LEU A 244 -21.18 -0.34 4.71
CA LEU A 244 -20.24 -0.14 3.60
C LEU A 244 -20.94 0.46 2.36
N PHE A 245 -22.14 -0.02 2.02
CA PHE A 245 -22.95 0.52 0.93
C PHE A 245 -23.33 1.99 1.15
N LEU A 246 -23.82 2.35 2.34
CA LEU A 246 -24.20 3.73 2.66
C LEU A 246 -22.99 4.68 2.57
N ILE A 247 -21.82 4.27 3.08
CA ILE A 247 -20.58 5.05 2.99
C ILE A 247 -20.07 5.12 1.54
N ALA A 248 -20.20 4.04 0.77
CA ALA A 248 -19.86 4.03 -0.64
C ALA A 248 -20.68 5.01 -1.47
N LEU A 249 -21.95 5.23 -1.12
CA LEU A 249 -22.79 6.26 -1.73
C LEU A 249 -22.27 7.66 -1.39
N LYS A 250 -21.95 7.94 -0.12
CA LYS A 250 -21.33 9.23 0.30
C LYS A 250 -20.05 9.55 -0.47
N LEU A 251 -19.15 8.57 -0.59
CA LEU A 251 -17.89 8.72 -1.32
C LEU A 251 -18.06 8.98 -2.82
N ASN A 252 -19.19 8.58 -3.41
CA ASN A 252 -19.52 8.84 -4.80
C ASN A 252 -20.24 10.18 -5.00
N ASP A 253 -21.09 10.58 -4.05
CA ASP A 253 -21.78 11.87 -4.08
C ASP A 253 -20.78 13.04 -3.97
N ASP A 254 -19.79 12.94 -3.07
CA ASP A 254 -18.72 13.95 -2.90
C ASP A 254 -17.93 14.21 -4.19
N LYS A 255 -17.89 13.25 -5.12
CA LYS A 255 -17.18 13.37 -6.40
C LYS A 255 -18.01 13.99 -7.52
N THR A 256 -19.34 13.92 -7.43
CA THR A 256 -20.22 14.41 -8.50
C THR A 256 -20.61 15.87 -8.34
N GLY A 257 -20.45 16.46 -7.15
CA GLY A 257 -20.77 17.86 -6.88
C GLY A 257 -22.25 18.22 -7.05
N VAL A 258 -23.12 17.22 -7.26
CA VAL A 258 -24.58 17.39 -7.39
C VAL A 258 -25.21 17.12 -6.04
N SER A 259 -25.10 18.12 -5.16
CA SER A 259 -26.04 18.26 -4.04
C SER A 259 -27.41 18.61 -4.65
N GLU A 260 -28.44 17.78 -4.41
CA GLU A 260 -29.72 18.29 -3.88
C GLU A 260 -30.86 17.26 -3.71
N ASN A 261 -30.81 16.01 -4.18
CA ASN A 261 -32.01 15.15 -4.11
C ASN A 261 -31.89 13.72 -3.53
N ASN A 262 -30.72 13.26 -3.10
CA ASN A 262 -30.59 12.02 -2.32
C ASN A 262 -29.83 12.30 -1.02
N ILE A 263 -30.49 12.96 -0.07
CA ILE A 263 -29.93 13.15 1.28
C ILE A 263 -30.00 11.78 1.99
N LEU A 264 -28.99 10.94 1.78
CA LEU A 264 -28.63 9.92 2.76
C LEU A 264 -28.30 10.66 4.04
N ARG A 265 -29.18 10.53 5.04
CA ARG A 265 -29.01 11.24 6.31
C ARG A 265 -27.90 10.54 7.08
N ASP A 266 -27.00 11.30 7.68
CA ASP A 266 -25.97 10.75 8.56
C ASP A 266 -26.60 9.93 9.71
N ASP A 267 -27.87 10.22 10.04
CA ASP A 267 -28.73 9.45 10.92
C ASP A 267 -28.89 7.97 10.51
N GLU A 268 -28.95 7.67 9.20
CA GLU A 268 -29.08 6.30 8.69
C GLU A 268 -27.78 5.51 8.88
N ILE A 269 -26.64 6.15 8.64
CA ILE A 269 -25.30 5.58 8.88
C ILE A 269 -25.12 5.32 10.38
N ALA A 270 -25.49 6.28 11.23
CA ALA A 270 -25.40 6.12 12.68
C ALA A 270 -26.30 5.00 13.21
N LYS A 271 -27.53 4.91 12.68
CA LYS A 271 -28.48 3.84 13.01
C LYS A 271 -27.96 2.47 12.57
N GLU A 272 -27.42 2.37 11.37
CA GLU A 272 -26.88 1.10 10.86
C GLU A 272 -25.62 0.67 11.63
N LEU A 273 -24.75 1.62 12.00
CA LEU A 273 -23.60 1.33 12.89
C LEU A 273 -24.05 0.80 14.25
N GLN A 274 -25.13 1.34 14.81
CA GLN A 274 -25.70 0.84 16.06
C GLN A 274 -26.29 -0.57 15.90
N CYS A 275 -27.02 -0.81 14.80
CA CYS A 275 -27.53 -2.13 14.44
C CYS A 275 -26.39 -3.15 14.31
N PHE A 276 -25.30 -2.78 13.63
CA PHE A 276 -24.11 -3.61 13.51
C PHE A 276 -23.50 -4.00 14.87
N LYS A 277 -23.34 -3.03 15.78
CA LYS A 277 -22.86 -3.29 17.16
C LYS A 277 -23.76 -4.25 17.93
N GLU A 278 -25.07 -4.10 17.78
CA GLU A 278 -26.05 -4.98 18.44
C GLU A 278 -26.00 -6.40 17.87
N GLN A 279 -25.87 -6.55 16.55
CA GLN A 279 -25.76 -7.87 15.93
C GLN A 279 -24.45 -8.59 16.32
N LEU A 280 -23.31 -7.88 16.39
CA LEU A 280 -22.06 -8.48 16.87
C LEU A 280 -22.19 -9.06 18.29
N LYS A 281 -22.94 -8.38 19.17
CA LYS A 281 -23.25 -8.87 20.52
C LYS A 281 -24.11 -10.12 20.50
N ILE A 282 -25.16 -10.10 19.70
CA ILE A 282 -26.11 -11.23 19.58
C ILE A 282 -25.39 -12.46 19.02
N GLU A 283 -24.45 -12.27 18.10
CA GLU A 283 -23.69 -13.33 17.44
C GLU A 283 -22.41 -13.73 18.18
N GLU A 284 -22.12 -13.10 19.32
CA GLU A 284 -20.91 -13.35 20.14
C GLU A 284 -19.59 -13.17 19.34
N LEU A 285 -19.58 -12.26 18.36
CA LEU A 285 -18.43 -11.94 17.52
C LEU A 285 -17.59 -10.76 18.07
N GLU A 286 -17.85 -10.33 19.29
CA GLU A 286 -17.08 -9.27 19.94
C GLU A 286 -15.67 -9.75 20.27
N SER A 287 -14.68 -9.03 19.74
CA SER A 287 -13.27 -9.18 20.10
C SER A 287 -12.66 -7.81 20.34
N THR A 288 -11.63 -7.73 21.18
CA THR A 288 -10.93 -6.46 21.46
C THR A 288 -10.44 -5.79 20.17
N GLN A 289 -10.05 -6.57 19.16
CA GLN A 289 -9.66 -6.06 17.85
C GLN A 289 -10.83 -5.40 17.10
N ILE A 290 -11.99 -6.07 17.07
CA ILE A 290 -13.20 -5.54 16.41
C ILE A 290 -13.70 -4.29 17.15
N GLU A 291 -13.71 -4.30 18.47
CA GLU A 291 -14.10 -3.14 19.29
C GLU A 291 -13.22 -1.91 19.01
N ASN A 292 -11.89 -2.11 18.91
CA ASN A 292 -10.96 -1.04 18.56
C ASN A 292 -11.27 -0.47 17.16
N PHE A 293 -11.49 -1.34 16.17
CA PHE A 293 -11.87 -0.88 14.82
C PHE A 293 -13.21 -0.16 14.80
N ILE A 294 -14.20 -0.62 15.57
CA ILE A 294 -15.48 0.06 15.71
C ILE A 294 -15.32 1.45 16.34
N GLY A 295 -14.42 1.58 17.32
CA GLY A 295 -14.03 2.87 17.90
C GLY A 295 -13.48 3.82 16.83
N THR A 296 -12.51 3.34 16.03
CA THR A 296 -11.94 4.08 14.90
C THR A 296 -12.98 4.47 13.86
N VAL A 297 -13.88 3.56 13.47
CA VAL A 297 -14.99 3.84 12.56
C VAL A 297 -15.91 4.92 13.12
N SER A 298 -16.23 4.85 14.42
CA SER A 298 -17.11 5.83 15.06
C SER A 298 -16.50 7.24 15.07
N VAL A 299 -15.18 7.36 15.24
CA VAL A 299 -14.46 8.65 15.12
C VAL A 299 -14.46 9.13 13.67
N ASN A 300 -14.06 8.27 12.72
CA ASN A 300 -14.02 8.63 11.30
C ASN A 300 -15.37 9.07 10.75
N ILE A 301 -16.48 8.44 11.17
CA ILE A 301 -17.84 8.85 10.75
C ILE A 301 -18.19 10.24 11.31
N LYS A 302 -17.85 10.53 12.57
CA LYS A 302 -18.08 11.86 13.16
C LYS A 302 -17.28 12.95 12.46
N ASP A 303 -16.05 12.64 12.09
CA ASP A 303 -15.15 13.57 11.40
C ASP A 303 -15.40 13.60 9.88
N GLN A 304 -16.44 12.91 9.39
CA GLN A 304 -16.77 12.76 7.96
C GLN A 304 -15.61 12.23 7.10
N ASN A 305 -14.69 11.49 7.71
CA ASN A 305 -13.61 10.80 7.03
C ASN A 305 -14.10 9.46 6.45
N TRP A 306 -14.97 9.55 5.44
CA TRP A 306 -15.65 8.41 4.83
C TRP A 306 -14.68 7.37 4.26
N LYS A 307 -13.55 7.80 3.70
CA LYS A 307 -12.54 6.90 3.12
C LYS A 307 -11.89 6.02 4.19
N SER A 308 -11.49 6.62 5.32
CA SER A 308 -10.92 5.89 6.45
C SER A 308 -11.96 5.02 7.16
N ALA A 309 -13.21 5.49 7.27
CA ALA A 309 -14.31 4.68 7.79
C ALA A 309 -14.53 3.43 6.93
N PHE A 310 -14.63 3.61 5.61
CA PHE A 310 -14.82 2.53 4.64
C PHE A 310 -13.69 1.49 4.71
N SER A 311 -12.42 1.93 4.67
CA SER A 311 -11.28 1.00 4.72
C SER A 311 -11.19 0.25 6.06
N THR A 312 -11.59 0.89 7.17
CA THR A 312 -11.64 0.22 8.47
C THR A 312 -12.76 -0.81 8.53
N LEU A 313 -13.93 -0.52 7.96
CA LEU A 313 -15.04 -1.47 7.84
C LEU A 313 -14.69 -2.66 6.93
N GLU A 314 -13.92 -2.47 5.85
CA GLU A 314 -13.40 -3.59 5.05
C GLU A 314 -12.55 -4.54 5.89
N LYS A 315 -11.73 -4.01 6.81
CA LYS A 315 -10.91 -4.83 7.71
C LYS A 315 -11.78 -5.65 8.64
N ILE A 316 -12.82 -5.04 9.22
CA ILE A 316 -13.78 -5.77 10.06
C ILE A 316 -14.49 -6.85 9.26
N LEU A 317 -14.89 -6.55 8.01
CA LEU A 317 -15.58 -7.50 7.16
C LEU A 317 -14.72 -8.75 6.91
N LYS A 318 -13.43 -8.57 6.64
CA LYS A 318 -12.48 -9.69 6.48
C LYS A 318 -12.31 -10.54 7.73
N LEU A 319 -12.50 -9.98 8.92
CA LEU A 319 -12.42 -10.72 10.18
C LEU A 319 -13.66 -11.58 10.41
N ILE A 320 -14.85 -11.02 10.16
CA ILE A 320 -16.12 -11.72 10.43
C ILE A 320 -16.57 -12.61 9.27
N ARG A 321 -16.03 -12.39 8.07
CA ARG A 321 -16.32 -13.16 6.85
C ARG A 321 -15.04 -13.81 6.33
N PRO A 322 -14.69 -15.02 6.79
CA PRO A 322 -13.56 -15.78 6.26
C PRO A 322 -13.70 -16.18 4.79
N LEU A 323 -14.95 -16.31 4.31
CA LEU A 323 -15.26 -16.68 2.92
C LEU A 323 -16.47 -15.88 2.40
N ASN A 324 -16.28 -15.17 1.30
CA ASN A 324 -17.27 -14.36 0.62
C ASN A 324 -18.06 -15.19 -0.40
N ILE A 325 -19.11 -15.85 0.09
CA ILE A 325 -19.98 -16.72 -0.70
C ILE A 325 -20.61 -16.00 -1.92
N PRO A 326 -21.19 -14.78 -1.78
CA PRO A 326 -21.70 -14.05 -2.95
C PRO A 326 -20.66 -13.78 -4.04
N GLU A 327 -19.43 -13.42 -3.64
CA GLU A 327 -18.33 -13.23 -4.58
C GLU A 327 -17.92 -14.54 -5.27
N LEU A 328 -17.85 -15.64 -4.51
CA LEU A 328 -17.55 -16.95 -5.06
C LEU A 328 -18.57 -17.36 -6.15
N PHE A 329 -19.86 -17.13 -5.94
CA PHE A 329 -20.88 -17.41 -6.96
C PHE A 329 -20.71 -16.53 -8.21
N ARG A 330 -20.43 -15.23 -8.06
CA ARG A 330 -20.12 -14.35 -9.20
C ARG A 330 -18.89 -14.83 -9.97
N LEU A 331 -17.87 -15.35 -9.28
CA LEU A 331 -16.70 -15.93 -9.91
C LEU A 331 -17.03 -17.25 -10.63
N PHE A 332 -17.91 -18.08 -10.07
CA PHE A 332 -18.38 -19.31 -10.72
C PHE A 332 -19.18 -19.03 -11.99
N GLU A 333 -20.03 -18.01 -12.00
CA GLU A 333 -20.74 -17.58 -13.21
C GLU A 333 -19.75 -17.20 -14.32
N LYS A 334 -18.71 -16.41 -13.99
CA LYS A 334 -17.64 -16.07 -14.94
C LYS A 334 -16.88 -17.30 -15.43
N VAL A 335 -16.62 -18.26 -14.54
CA VAL A 335 -15.98 -19.53 -14.89
C VAL A 335 -16.86 -20.34 -15.86
N ASP A 336 -18.17 -20.36 -15.65
CA ASP A 336 -19.13 -21.05 -16.52
C ASP A 336 -19.22 -20.40 -17.90
N GLU A 337 -19.32 -19.07 -17.94
CA GLU A 337 -19.26 -18.30 -19.18
C GLU A 337 -17.97 -18.62 -19.96
N THR A 338 -16.81 -18.59 -19.29
CA THR A 338 -15.54 -18.95 -19.92
C THR A 338 -15.52 -20.39 -20.41
N ALA A 339 -16.00 -21.36 -19.62
CA ALA A 339 -16.06 -22.76 -20.02
C ALA A 339 -16.91 -22.94 -21.28
N HIS A 340 -18.04 -22.23 -21.39
CA HIS A 340 -18.86 -22.23 -22.60
C HIS A 340 -18.14 -21.68 -23.83
N LEU A 341 -17.28 -20.66 -23.66
CA LEU A 341 -16.53 -20.05 -24.77
C LEU A 341 -15.41 -20.94 -25.33
N ILE A 342 -14.85 -21.83 -24.51
CA ILE A 342 -13.72 -22.69 -24.90
C ILE A 342 -14.12 -24.12 -25.23
N LYS A 343 -15.39 -24.47 -25.02
CA LYS A 343 -15.90 -25.83 -25.21
C LYS A 343 -15.74 -26.30 -26.65
N GLY A 344 -15.01 -27.40 -26.84
CA GLY A 344 -14.80 -28.03 -28.14
C GLY A 344 -13.82 -27.28 -29.07
N GLU A 345 -13.13 -26.27 -28.55
CA GLU A 345 -12.14 -25.48 -29.28
C GLU A 345 -10.71 -25.94 -28.94
N ASP A 346 -9.77 -25.71 -29.86
CA ASP A 346 -8.35 -25.90 -29.58
C ASP A 346 -7.84 -24.79 -28.65
N ILE A 347 -7.39 -25.18 -27.46
CA ILE A 347 -6.92 -24.25 -26.43
C ILE A 347 -5.46 -24.50 -26.04
N ILE A 348 -4.76 -23.42 -25.71
CA ILE A 348 -3.49 -23.45 -24.99
C ILE A 348 -3.72 -22.80 -23.62
N LEU A 349 -3.59 -23.61 -22.59
CA LEU A 349 -3.68 -23.17 -21.20
C LEU A 349 -2.28 -22.87 -20.66
N LEU A 350 -2.01 -21.62 -20.30
CA LEU A 350 -0.72 -21.24 -19.69
C LEU A 350 -0.81 -21.33 -18.18
N LEU A 351 -0.01 -22.21 -17.56
CA LEU A 351 0.02 -22.42 -16.12
C LEU A 351 1.35 -21.96 -15.53
N GLY A 352 1.32 -21.44 -14.29
CA GLY A 352 2.51 -20.99 -13.58
C GLY A 352 2.19 -19.98 -12.48
N GLY A 353 3.13 -19.74 -11.57
CA GLY A 353 2.98 -18.77 -10.48
C GLY A 353 2.73 -17.34 -10.97
N THR A 354 2.29 -16.47 -10.06
CA THR A 354 2.17 -15.03 -10.32
C THR A 354 3.54 -14.45 -10.70
N GLY A 355 3.58 -13.58 -11.71
CA GLY A 355 4.82 -12.99 -12.21
C GLY A 355 5.63 -13.86 -13.19
N ALA A 356 5.22 -15.09 -13.47
CA ALA A 356 5.92 -15.99 -14.42
C ALA A 356 5.86 -15.56 -15.90
N GLY A 357 5.24 -14.42 -16.21
CA GLY A 357 5.18 -13.87 -17.57
C GLY A 357 4.05 -14.42 -18.45
N LYS A 358 3.03 -15.07 -17.89
CA LYS A 358 1.87 -15.64 -18.64
C LYS A 358 1.17 -14.60 -19.52
N SER A 359 0.65 -13.53 -18.90
CA SER A 359 -0.05 -12.45 -19.59
C SER A 359 0.86 -11.75 -20.62
N THR A 360 2.15 -11.56 -20.30
CA THR A 360 3.14 -11.00 -21.24
C THR A 360 3.34 -11.89 -22.46
N THR A 361 3.44 -13.20 -22.26
CA THR A 361 3.53 -14.20 -23.34
C THR A 361 2.28 -14.19 -24.21
N ILE A 362 1.08 -14.08 -23.63
CA ILE A 362 -0.17 -14.01 -24.40
C ILE A 362 -0.21 -12.74 -25.26
N HIS A 363 0.21 -11.60 -24.73
CA HIS A 363 0.32 -10.37 -25.52
C HIS A 363 1.29 -10.53 -26.69
N PHE A 364 2.46 -11.14 -26.45
CA PHE A 364 3.46 -11.39 -27.48
C PHE A 364 2.91 -12.30 -28.58
N LEU A 365 2.35 -13.45 -28.20
CA LEU A 365 1.78 -14.43 -29.13
C LEU A 365 0.56 -13.87 -29.88
N GLY A 366 -0.21 -12.99 -29.25
CA GLY A 366 -1.32 -12.27 -29.87
C GLY A 366 -0.91 -11.06 -30.72
N GLY A 367 0.38 -10.89 -30.99
CA GLY A 367 0.89 -9.87 -31.92
C GLY A 367 0.86 -8.43 -31.37
N SER A 368 0.81 -8.27 -30.05
CA SER A 368 0.97 -6.96 -29.42
C SER A 368 2.40 -6.45 -29.60
N LEU A 369 2.56 -5.15 -29.83
CA LEU A 369 3.87 -4.51 -29.76
C LEU A 369 4.21 -4.27 -28.29
N LEU A 370 5.26 -4.90 -27.80
CA LEU A 370 5.75 -4.75 -26.44
C LEU A 370 6.93 -3.75 -26.40
N LYS A 371 7.02 -2.96 -25.33
CA LYS A 371 8.20 -2.13 -25.02
C LYS A 371 8.58 -2.27 -23.56
N GLU A 372 9.87 -2.19 -23.30
CA GLU A 372 10.37 -2.01 -21.94
C GLU A 372 10.11 -0.57 -21.49
N ILE A 373 9.43 -0.42 -20.36
CA ILE A 373 9.14 0.85 -19.70
C ILE A 373 9.50 0.74 -18.22
N LYS A 374 9.68 1.87 -17.55
CA LYS A 374 9.80 1.90 -16.09
C LYS A 374 8.45 2.24 -15.47
N VAL A 375 7.88 1.32 -14.70
CA VAL A 375 6.68 1.52 -13.88
C VAL A 375 7.10 1.47 -12.44
N THR A 376 6.89 2.56 -11.70
CA THR A 376 7.28 2.68 -10.29
C THR A 376 8.74 2.30 -9.97
N GLY A 377 9.67 2.56 -10.89
CA GLY A 377 11.09 2.22 -10.74
C GLY A 377 11.47 0.81 -11.20
N LEU A 378 10.49 -0.07 -11.42
CA LEU A 378 10.71 -1.43 -11.93
C LEU A 378 10.67 -1.45 -13.46
N ASN A 379 11.58 -2.21 -14.08
CA ASN A 379 11.51 -2.49 -15.50
C ASN A 379 10.29 -3.39 -15.78
N HIS A 380 9.50 -2.99 -16.78
CA HIS A 380 8.25 -3.64 -17.12
C HIS A 380 8.14 -3.78 -18.63
N ILE A 381 7.86 -4.98 -19.11
CA ILE A 381 7.51 -5.21 -20.52
C ILE A 381 6.01 -4.94 -20.67
N HIS A 382 5.67 -3.83 -21.33
CA HIS A 382 4.31 -3.34 -21.45
C HIS A 382 3.81 -3.34 -22.90
N PRO A 383 2.55 -3.74 -23.17
CA PRO A 383 1.95 -3.63 -24.49
C PRO A 383 1.65 -2.18 -24.85
N VAL A 384 2.36 -1.63 -25.83
CA VAL A 384 2.15 -0.26 -26.33
C VAL A 384 1.21 -0.19 -27.53
N ARG A 385 1.00 -1.31 -28.23
CA ARG A 385 0.02 -1.41 -29.31
C ARG A 385 -0.61 -2.79 -29.33
N ILE A 386 -1.90 -2.83 -29.05
CA ILE A 386 -2.70 -4.06 -29.02
C ILE A 386 -3.49 -4.14 -30.32
N LYS A 387 -3.25 -5.18 -31.13
CA LYS A 387 -3.99 -5.41 -32.40
C LYS A 387 -5.29 -6.18 -32.16
N ASN A 388 -5.21 -7.26 -31.40
CA ASN A 388 -6.35 -8.12 -31.07
C ASN A 388 -7.21 -7.46 -29.97
N PRO A 389 -8.51 -7.20 -30.20
CA PRO A 389 -9.37 -6.57 -29.20
C PRO A 389 -9.52 -7.40 -27.91
N ASP A 390 -9.43 -8.72 -27.96
CA ASP A 390 -9.58 -9.59 -26.79
C ASP A 390 -8.44 -9.38 -25.78
N LEU A 391 -7.24 -9.04 -26.27
CA LEU A 391 -6.07 -8.75 -25.44
C LEU A 391 -6.22 -7.46 -24.62
N LYS A 392 -7.21 -6.60 -24.89
CA LYS A 392 -7.45 -5.40 -24.07
C LYS A 392 -7.91 -5.74 -22.66
N LYS A 393 -8.45 -6.95 -22.46
CA LYS A 393 -8.87 -7.46 -21.15
C LYS A 393 -7.71 -8.04 -20.34
N ILE A 394 -6.58 -8.34 -21.00
CA ILE A 394 -5.37 -8.83 -20.34
C ILE A 394 -4.52 -7.63 -19.96
N THR A 395 -4.08 -7.63 -18.70
CA THR A 395 -3.22 -6.57 -18.16
C THR A 395 -1.89 -7.17 -17.73
N THR A 396 -0.79 -6.52 -18.10
CA THR A 396 0.54 -6.86 -17.59
C THR A 396 0.95 -5.85 -16.52
N THR A 397 1.58 -6.32 -15.43
CA THR A 397 2.14 -5.45 -14.40
C THR A 397 3.56 -5.90 -14.03
N PRO A 398 4.40 -5.01 -13.47
CA PRO A 398 5.71 -5.39 -12.95
C PRO A 398 5.65 -6.06 -11.57
N PHE A 399 4.46 -6.12 -10.97
CA PHE A 399 4.30 -6.59 -9.59
C PHE A 399 3.99 -8.08 -9.56
N ALA A 400 4.47 -8.77 -8.53
CA ALA A 400 4.13 -10.17 -8.26
C ALA A 400 2.71 -10.30 -7.67
N ARG A 401 1.72 -9.65 -8.28
CA ARG A 401 0.29 -9.77 -7.95
C ARG A 401 -0.48 -10.06 -9.21
N SER A 402 -1.35 -11.07 -9.16
CA SER A 402 -2.20 -11.39 -10.30
C SER A 402 -3.11 -10.20 -10.61
N GLN A 403 -3.43 -10.00 -11.88
CA GLN A 403 -4.53 -9.10 -12.28
C GLN A 403 -5.70 -9.91 -12.82
N THR A 404 -5.45 -11.18 -13.11
CA THR A 404 -6.39 -12.11 -13.70
C THR A 404 -7.05 -12.84 -12.53
N GLN A 405 -8.35 -12.64 -12.34
CA GLN A 405 -9.14 -13.28 -11.27
C GLN A 405 -9.88 -14.54 -11.74
N CYS A 406 -10.06 -14.69 -13.06
CA CYS A 406 -10.67 -15.86 -13.70
C CYS A 406 -9.92 -16.15 -15.01
N ILE A 407 -10.00 -17.38 -15.49
CA ILE A 407 -9.46 -17.74 -16.81
C ILE A 407 -10.06 -16.82 -17.87
N THR A 408 -9.19 -16.14 -18.63
CA THR A 408 -9.57 -15.21 -19.69
C THR A 408 -9.16 -15.80 -21.05
N PRO A 409 -10.12 -16.26 -21.87
CA PRO A 409 -9.83 -16.78 -23.20
C PRO A 409 -9.56 -15.64 -24.19
N VAL A 410 -8.51 -15.80 -24.99
CA VAL A 410 -8.13 -14.88 -26.08
C VAL A 410 -8.04 -15.67 -27.37
N ARG A 411 -8.94 -15.38 -28.32
CA ARG A 411 -8.91 -16.03 -29.62
C ARG A 411 -7.87 -15.35 -30.50
N ILE A 412 -6.93 -16.12 -31.04
CA ILE A 412 -5.90 -15.65 -31.96
C ILE A 412 -6.13 -16.31 -33.32
N TYR A 413 -6.36 -15.51 -34.35
CA TYR A 413 -6.35 -16.00 -35.72
C TYR A 413 -4.92 -16.00 -36.26
N PHE A 414 -4.50 -17.10 -36.89
CA PHE A 414 -3.12 -17.21 -37.38
C PHE A 414 -2.77 -16.11 -38.38
N ARG A 415 -3.72 -15.69 -39.21
CA ARG A 415 -3.53 -14.55 -40.15
C ARG A 415 -3.13 -13.24 -39.47
N ASP A 416 -3.57 -12.99 -38.24
CA ASP A 416 -3.32 -11.74 -37.52
C ASP A 416 -1.89 -11.68 -36.97
N VAL A 417 -1.22 -12.84 -36.90
CA VAL A 417 0.15 -13.03 -36.38
C VAL A 417 1.12 -13.53 -37.45
N GLY A 418 0.75 -13.45 -38.74
CA GLY A 418 1.62 -13.74 -39.89
C GLY A 418 1.48 -15.13 -40.49
N GLY A 419 0.52 -15.94 -40.04
CA GLY A 419 0.14 -17.21 -40.67
C GLY A 419 -0.67 -17.03 -41.94
N SER A 420 -0.71 -18.06 -42.80
CA SER A 420 -1.45 -18.03 -44.08
C SER A 420 -2.87 -18.63 -44.00
N TYR A 421 -3.27 -19.15 -42.84
CA TYR A 421 -4.54 -19.87 -42.65
C TYR A 421 -5.54 -19.03 -41.84
N ASN A 422 -6.84 -19.26 -42.06
CA ASN A 422 -7.95 -18.59 -41.36
C ASN A 422 -8.35 -19.31 -40.05
N GLU A 423 -7.60 -20.33 -39.64
CA GLU A 423 -7.81 -21.03 -38.38
C GLU A 423 -7.44 -20.14 -37.18
N SER A 424 -7.98 -20.51 -36.02
CA SER A 424 -7.73 -19.81 -34.76
C SER A 424 -7.44 -20.80 -33.65
N ILE A 425 -6.68 -20.34 -32.66
CA ILE A 425 -6.46 -21.03 -31.40
C ILE A 425 -6.85 -20.10 -30.25
N ILE A 426 -7.31 -20.65 -29.13
CA ILE A 426 -7.60 -19.86 -27.94
C ILE A 426 -6.43 -19.96 -26.98
N LEU A 427 -5.81 -18.83 -26.63
CA LEU A 427 -4.88 -18.76 -25.51
C LEU A 427 -5.66 -18.39 -24.25
N CYS A 428 -5.50 -19.17 -23.19
CA CYS A 428 -6.16 -18.91 -21.92
C CYS A 428 -5.16 -18.30 -20.93
N ASP A 429 -5.37 -17.05 -20.54
CA ASP A 429 -4.66 -16.46 -19.40
C ASP A 429 -5.27 -17.00 -18.13
N THR A 430 -4.49 -17.73 -17.35
CA THR A 430 -4.94 -18.21 -16.04
C THR A 430 -4.37 -17.32 -14.94
N PRO A 431 -5.07 -17.22 -13.81
CA PRO A 431 -4.48 -16.67 -12.60
C PRO A 431 -3.24 -17.46 -12.18
N GLY A 432 -2.37 -16.84 -11.38
CA GLY A 432 -1.20 -17.52 -10.83
C GLY A 432 -1.60 -18.58 -9.81
N PHE A 433 -0.81 -19.66 -9.70
CA PHE A 433 -0.89 -20.51 -8.51
C PHE A 433 -0.46 -19.71 -7.28
N GLU A 434 -1.05 -20.05 -6.12
CA GLU A 434 -0.84 -19.33 -4.85
C GLU A 434 -1.19 -17.84 -4.96
N ASP A 435 -2.27 -17.54 -5.68
CA ASP A 435 -2.71 -16.17 -5.88
C ASP A 435 -3.07 -15.51 -4.54
N THR A 436 -2.71 -14.24 -4.41
CA THR A 436 -2.85 -13.48 -3.15
C THR A 436 -4.20 -12.78 -3.02
N HIS A 437 -5.15 -13.07 -3.91
CA HIS A 437 -6.47 -12.42 -3.99
C HIS A 437 -7.51 -12.99 -3.03
N GLY A 438 -7.18 -14.06 -2.30
CA GLY A 438 -8.05 -14.66 -1.30
C GLY A 438 -8.55 -16.05 -1.69
N PRO A 439 -9.19 -16.75 -0.73
CA PRO A 439 -9.65 -18.13 -0.93
C PRO A 439 -10.73 -18.26 -2.02
N GLU A 440 -11.55 -17.23 -2.25
CA GLU A 440 -12.61 -17.25 -3.25
C GLU A 440 -12.06 -17.38 -4.67
N VAL A 441 -11.03 -16.56 -4.97
CA VAL A 441 -10.35 -16.57 -6.25
C VAL A 441 -9.62 -17.90 -6.44
N ASP A 442 -8.94 -18.41 -5.42
CA ASP A 442 -8.26 -19.71 -5.49
C ASP A 442 -9.23 -20.87 -5.80
N ILE A 443 -10.38 -20.93 -5.10
CA ILE A 443 -11.42 -21.93 -5.35
C ILE A 443 -11.99 -21.80 -6.77
N ALA A 444 -12.34 -20.58 -7.20
CA ALA A 444 -12.85 -20.34 -8.54
C ALA A 444 -11.85 -20.74 -9.64
N ASN A 445 -10.57 -20.48 -9.42
CA ASN A 445 -9.50 -20.84 -10.34
C ASN A 445 -9.32 -22.34 -10.47
N GLY A 446 -9.32 -23.06 -9.34
CA GLY A 446 -9.26 -24.52 -9.34
C GLY A 446 -10.41 -25.12 -10.16
N ILE A 447 -11.63 -24.64 -9.96
CA ILE A 447 -12.80 -25.08 -10.71
C ILE A 447 -12.68 -24.70 -12.19
N GLY A 448 -12.23 -23.48 -12.50
CA GLY A 448 -12.04 -22.99 -13.86
C GLY A 448 -11.06 -23.85 -14.66
N ILE A 449 -9.92 -24.22 -14.06
CA ILE A 449 -8.92 -25.08 -14.70
C ILE A 449 -9.52 -26.46 -14.98
N VAL A 450 -10.23 -27.06 -14.02
CA VAL A 450 -10.87 -28.36 -14.21
C VAL A 450 -11.91 -28.32 -15.33
N LYS A 451 -12.72 -27.25 -15.41
CA LYS A 451 -13.70 -27.09 -16.49
C LYS A 451 -13.03 -26.88 -17.85
N ALA A 452 -11.97 -26.08 -17.92
CA ALA A 452 -11.20 -25.88 -19.14
C ALA A 452 -10.57 -27.17 -19.67
N ILE A 453 -10.07 -28.04 -18.78
CA ILE A 453 -9.50 -29.35 -19.17
C ILE A 453 -10.58 -30.31 -19.67
N LYS A 454 -11.80 -30.25 -19.12
CA LYS A 454 -12.89 -31.17 -19.48
C LYS A 454 -13.52 -30.89 -20.85
N GLY A 455 -13.37 -29.67 -21.38
CA GLY A 455 -13.97 -29.25 -22.66
C GLY A 455 -15.46 -28.94 -22.52
#